data_AF-A0A656DB52-F1
#
_entry.id   AF-A0A656DB52-F1
#
_cell.length_a   1.000
_cell.length_b   1.000
_cell.length_c   1.000
_cell.angle_alpha   90.00
_cell.angle_beta   90.00
_cell.angle_gamma   90.00
#
_symmetry.space_group_name_H-M   'P 1'
#
loop_
_entity.id
_entity.type
_entity.pdbx_description
1 polymer ?
#
loop_
_entity_poly.entity_id
_entity_poly.type
_entity_poly.pdbx_seq_one_letter_code
_entity_poly.pdbx_strand_id
1 'polypeptide(L)'
;MVGKISLRRFLIFVGIFIICSVILTLGLILSGGSDEEIATLKEVETGEIIFPVKVDVARKGDLIQWISAGGLAKPAREIDIIPRVSGQIVNLNVYNGKFITEGELILKIDDTEFKMALKQAENNLLDARVEYNLMKLGIVPGSVNPERFRREIDSLRVIYEDMKKKF
;
A
#
# COMPACT_ATOMS: atom_id res chain seq x y z
N MET A 1 -76.43 103.28 -20.11
CA MET A 1 -76.37 103.98 -21.42
C MET A 1 -76.49 102.96 -22.53
N VAL A 2 -77.25 103.33 -23.57
CA VAL A 2 -77.86 102.48 -24.59
C VAL A 2 -76.83 101.85 -25.52
N GLY A 3 -77.02 100.56 -25.83
CA GLY A 3 -76.38 99.87 -26.94
C GLY A 3 -77.32 98.84 -27.55
N LYS A 4 -78.49 99.30 -28.02
CA LYS A 4 -79.55 98.50 -28.65
C LYS A 4 -79.02 97.95 -30.00
N ILE A 5 -78.30 96.84 -29.93
CA ILE A 5 -77.73 96.15 -31.11
C ILE A 5 -78.90 95.54 -31.89
N SER A 6 -79.10 96.01 -33.12
CA SER A 6 -80.25 95.68 -33.94
C SER A 6 -80.23 94.20 -34.35
N LEU A 7 -81.36 93.53 -34.11
CA LEU A 7 -81.56 92.08 -34.31
C LEU A 7 -81.16 91.59 -35.72
N ARG A 8 -81.27 92.46 -36.73
CA ARG A 8 -80.85 92.17 -38.11
C ARG A 8 -79.34 92.02 -38.27
N ARG A 9 -78.53 92.77 -37.51
CA ARG A 9 -77.06 92.63 -37.52
C ARG A 9 -76.62 91.41 -36.72
N PHE A 10 -77.31 91.11 -35.62
CA PHE A 10 -77.07 89.90 -34.82
C PHE A 10 -77.34 88.61 -35.63
N LEU A 11 -78.42 88.57 -36.43
CA LEU A 11 -78.71 87.44 -37.33
C LEU A 11 -77.63 87.23 -38.41
N ILE A 12 -77.02 88.30 -38.93
CA ILE A 12 -75.92 88.20 -39.91
C ILE A 12 -74.65 87.63 -39.25
N PHE A 13 -74.32 88.06 -38.03
CA PHE A 13 -73.19 87.50 -37.28
C PHE A 13 -73.38 86.02 -36.92
N VAL A 14 -74.61 85.62 -36.51
CA VAL A 14 -74.94 84.20 -36.27
C VAL A 14 -74.84 83.38 -37.56
N GLY A 15 -75.29 83.92 -38.70
CA GLY A 15 -75.14 83.27 -40.00
C GLY A 15 -73.67 83.05 -40.42
N ILE A 16 -72.81 84.07 -40.24
CA ILE A 16 -71.37 83.97 -40.53
C ILE A 16 -70.70 82.97 -39.59
N PHE A 17 -71.09 82.90 -38.32
CA PHE A 17 -70.55 81.95 -37.35
C PHE A 17 -70.93 80.50 -37.69
N ILE A 18 -72.15 80.26 -38.17
CA ILE A 18 -72.59 78.93 -38.64
C ILE A 18 -71.81 78.52 -39.90
N ILE A 19 -71.60 79.43 -40.85
CA ILE A 19 -70.82 79.15 -42.07
C ILE A 19 -69.35 78.86 -41.72
N CYS A 20 -68.77 79.59 -40.77
CA CYS A 20 -67.39 79.37 -40.31
C CYS A 20 -67.23 78.04 -39.55
N SER A 21 -68.23 77.66 -38.76
CA SER A 21 -68.31 76.34 -38.10
C SER A 21 -68.38 75.20 -39.10
N VAL A 22 -69.20 75.32 -40.15
CA VAL A 22 -69.32 74.29 -41.20
C VAL A 22 -68.01 74.14 -41.97
N ILE A 23 -67.30 75.22 -42.26
CA ILE A 23 -65.98 75.19 -42.92
C ILE A 23 -64.92 74.54 -42.01
N LEU A 24 -64.96 74.81 -40.70
CA LEU A 24 -64.07 74.19 -39.71
C LEU A 24 -64.32 72.68 -39.59
N THR A 25 -65.59 72.26 -39.58
CA THR A 25 -65.95 70.84 -39.52
C THR A 25 -65.63 70.09 -40.82
N LEU A 26 -65.74 70.75 -41.97
CA LEU A 26 -65.40 70.15 -43.27
C LEU A 26 -63.87 70.00 -43.42
N GLY A 27 -63.09 70.93 -42.87
CA GLY A 27 -61.62 70.83 -42.82
C GLY A 27 -61.11 69.68 -41.95
N LEU A 28 -61.81 69.35 -40.86
CA LEU A 28 -61.49 68.22 -39.98
C LEU A 28 -61.84 66.86 -40.61
N ILE A 29 -62.86 66.79 -41.47
CA ILE A 29 -63.27 65.53 -42.12
C ILE A 29 -62.38 65.18 -43.33
N LEU A 30 -61.76 66.16 -43.99
CA LEU A 30 -60.79 65.92 -45.08
C LEU A 30 -59.37 65.57 -44.60
N SER A 31 -59.06 65.74 -43.31
CA SER A 31 -57.75 65.39 -42.72
C SER A 31 -57.84 64.09 -41.92
N GLY A 32 -58.25 63.01 -42.59
CA GLY A 32 -58.10 61.65 -42.07
C GLY A 32 -56.71 61.08 -42.37
N GLY A 33 -56.06 60.51 -41.34
CA GLY A 33 -55.08 59.44 -41.52
C GLY A 33 -53.78 59.55 -40.71
N SER A 34 -53.74 58.92 -39.53
CA SER A 34 -52.72 57.91 -39.15
C SER A 34 -52.93 57.50 -37.69
N ASP A 35 -53.36 56.25 -37.51
CA ASP A 35 -53.47 55.56 -36.23
C ASP A 35 -52.07 55.27 -35.68
N GLU A 36 -51.73 55.81 -34.50
CA GLU A 36 -50.56 55.42 -33.73
C GLU A 36 -51.02 54.65 -32.48
N GLU A 37 -51.11 53.33 -32.64
CA GLU A 37 -51.38 52.37 -31.59
C GLU A 37 -50.07 52.12 -30.81
N ILE A 38 -49.82 52.90 -29.76
CA ILE A 38 -48.67 52.71 -28.87
C ILE A 38 -48.98 51.57 -27.90
N ALA A 39 -48.41 50.40 -28.20
CA ALA A 39 -48.48 49.20 -27.37
C ALA A 39 -47.82 49.41 -26.00
N THR A 40 -48.63 49.43 -24.94
CA THR A 40 -48.16 49.35 -23.55
C THR A 40 -47.64 47.95 -23.26
N LEU A 41 -46.33 47.81 -23.08
CA LEU A 41 -45.67 46.57 -22.67
C LEU A 41 -46.11 46.17 -21.25
N LYS A 42 -46.67 44.97 -21.11
CA LYS A 42 -46.92 44.34 -19.80
C LYS A 42 -45.60 43.92 -19.17
N GLU A 43 -45.37 44.37 -17.95
CA GLU A 43 -44.29 43.96 -17.07
C GLU A 43 -44.46 42.48 -16.69
N VAL A 44 -43.46 41.66 -16.98
CA VAL A 44 -43.44 40.23 -16.63
C VAL A 44 -42.86 40.10 -15.23
N GLU A 45 -43.71 39.76 -14.27
CA GLU A 45 -43.29 39.36 -12.92
C GLU A 45 -42.40 38.11 -13.02
N THR A 46 -41.09 38.31 -12.89
CA THR A 46 -40.14 37.21 -12.77
C THR A 46 -40.26 36.65 -11.34
N GLY A 47 -41.11 35.65 -11.18
CA GLY A 47 -41.15 34.85 -9.96
C GLY A 47 -39.78 34.24 -9.70
N GLU A 48 -39.15 34.60 -8.58
CA GLU A 48 -37.87 34.06 -8.13
C GLU A 48 -38.02 32.57 -7.86
N ILE A 49 -37.51 31.73 -8.77
CA ILE A 49 -37.47 30.28 -8.57
C ILE A 49 -36.27 29.96 -7.68
N ILE A 50 -36.54 29.65 -6.40
CA ILE A 50 -35.51 29.34 -5.40
C ILE A 50 -35.22 27.83 -5.45
N PHE A 51 -34.00 27.45 -5.83
CA PHE A 51 -33.53 26.05 -5.75
C PHE A 51 -32.70 25.85 -4.48
N PRO A 52 -33.18 25.10 -3.47
CA PRO A 52 -32.38 24.83 -2.30
C PRO A 52 -31.19 23.92 -2.67
N VAL A 53 -29.98 24.42 -2.42
CA VAL A 53 -28.73 23.69 -2.67
C VAL A 53 -27.97 23.48 -1.37
N LYS A 54 -27.25 22.37 -1.29
CA LYS A 54 -26.37 22.07 -0.15
C LYS A 54 -24.96 22.55 -0.49
N VAL A 55 -24.50 23.55 0.25
CA VAL A 55 -23.13 24.09 0.11
C VAL A 55 -22.25 23.60 1.27
N ASP A 56 -20.96 23.45 0.99
CA ASP A 56 -19.93 23.23 2.00
C ASP A 56 -18.68 24.04 1.63
N VAL A 57 -17.88 24.43 2.63
CA VAL A 57 -16.72 25.31 2.44
C VAL A 57 -15.49 24.48 2.10
N ALA A 58 -14.89 24.74 0.93
CA ALA A 58 -13.66 24.08 0.52
C ALA A 58 -12.51 24.43 1.48
N ARG A 59 -11.77 23.41 1.93
CA ARG A 59 -10.58 23.55 2.78
C ARG A 59 -9.38 22.97 2.05
N LYS A 60 -8.24 23.66 2.15
CA LYS A 60 -6.95 23.09 1.74
C LYS A 60 -6.46 22.14 2.82
N GLY A 61 -5.94 21.00 2.40
CA GLY A 61 -5.33 20.00 3.27
C GLY A 61 -4.55 18.99 2.44
N ASP A 62 -3.77 18.17 3.10
CA ASP A 62 -2.96 17.15 2.43
C ASP A 62 -3.84 15.98 2.03
N LEU A 63 -3.70 15.54 0.77
CA LEU A 63 -4.38 14.37 0.25
C LEU A 63 -3.44 13.17 0.30
N ILE A 64 -3.65 12.29 1.27
CA ILE A 64 -2.83 11.09 1.43
C ILE A 64 -3.50 9.95 0.66
N GLN A 65 -2.86 9.51 -0.43
CA GLN A 65 -3.31 8.36 -1.20
C GLN A 65 -2.71 7.08 -0.62
N TRP A 66 -3.57 6.19 -0.13
CA TRP A 66 -3.17 4.87 0.35
C TRP A 66 -3.18 3.87 -0.80
N ILE A 67 -2.09 3.12 -0.94
CA ILE A 67 -2.02 1.96 -1.84
C ILE A 67 -2.01 0.72 -0.95
N SER A 68 -2.99 -0.16 -1.15
CA SER A 68 -3.06 -1.46 -0.48
C SER A 68 -2.75 -2.55 -1.49
N ALA A 69 -1.79 -3.41 -1.17
CA ALA A 69 -1.41 -4.56 -1.97
C ALA A 69 -1.37 -5.79 -1.08
N GLY A 70 -1.96 -6.89 -1.55
CA GLY A 70 -1.89 -8.19 -0.89
C GLY A 70 -0.63 -8.94 -1.30
N GLY A 71 -0.11 -9.75 -0.38
CA GLY A 71 1.02 -10.64 -0.65
C GLY A 71 0.97 -11.86 0.27
N LEU A 72 1.68 -12.91 -0.12
CA LEU A 72 1.85 -14.12 0.70
C LEU A 72 3.17 -14.03 1.45
N ALA A 73 3.11 -14.21 2.77
CA ALA A 73 4.31 -14.37 3.58
C ALA A 73 4.95 -15.74 3.28
N LYS A 74 6.27 -15.76 3.13
CA LYS A 74 7.07 -16.97 2.97
C LYS A 74 8.14 -17.04 4.06
N PRO A 75 8.56 -18.24 4.49
CA PRO A 75 9.65 -18.38 5.42
C PRO A 75 10.92 -17.76 4.86
N ALA A 76 11.68 -17.05 5.71
CA ALA A 76 12.96 -16.47 5.32
C ALA A 76 14.01 -17.54 5.01
N ARG A 77 13.90 -18.71 5.67
CA ARG A 77 14.76 -19.87 5.45
C ARG A 77 13.98 -21.14 5.76
N GLU A 78 14.16 -22.15 4.93
CA GLU A 78 13.61 -23.49 5.09
C GLU A 78 14.79 -24.47 4.94
N ILE A 79 14.95 -25.39 5.89
CA ILE A 79 16.08 -26.32 5.93
C ILE A 79 15.56 -27.71 6.28
N ASP A 80 15.94 -28.70 5.47
CA ASP A 80 15.76 -30.10 5.80
C ASP A 80 16.93 -30.59 6.65
N ILE A 81 16.63 -31.10 7.85
CA ILE A 81 17.64 -31.62 8.77
C ILE A 81 17.83 -33.11 8.48
N ILE A 82 19.04 -33.47 8.04
CA ILE A 82 19.41 -34.86 7.71
C ILE A 82 20.55 -35.29 8.63
N PRO A 83 20.46 -36.47 9.28
CA PRO A 83 21.56 -37.00 10.08
C PRO A 83 22.82 -37.24 9.25
N ARG A 84 23.98 -36.97 9.84
CA ARG A 84 25.30 -37.23 9.21
C ARG A 84 25.69 -38.71 9.20
N VAL A 85 25.05 -39.51 10.05
CA VAL A 85 25.33 -40.94 10.22
C VAL A 85 24.02 -41.72 10.14
N SER A 86 24.10 -42.95 9.65
CA SER A 86 22.99 -43.89 9.67
C SER A 86 22.95 -44.62 11.02
N GLY A 87 21.75 -44.94 11.49
CA GLY A 87 21.55 -45.71 12.71
C GLY A 87 20.09 -45.71 13.16
N GLN A 88 19.80 -46.44 14.23
CA GLN A 88 18.48 -46.47 14.84
C GLN A 88 18.25 -45.23 15.69
N ILE A 89 17.06 -44.64 15.61
CA ILE A 89 16.65 -43.52 16.46
C ILE A 89 16.28 -44.08 17.84
N VAL A 90 17.00 -43.65 18.88
CA VAL A 90 16.74 -44.04 20.28
C VAL A 90 15.90 -43.01 21.03
N ASN A 91 15.92 -41.75 20.59
CA ASN A 91 15.10 -40.70 21.19
C ASN A 91 14.69 -39.65 20.15
N LEU A 92 13.46 -39.14 20.27
CA LEU A 92 12.90 -38.10 19.43
C LEU A 92 12.22 -37.06 20.33
N ASN A 93 12.80 -35.86 20.39
CA ASN A 93 12.42 -34.82 21.36
C ASN A 93 11.57 -33.70 20.73
N VAL A 94 11.03 -33.93 19.54
CA VAL A 94 10.31 -32.93 18.75
C VAL A 94 8.99 -33.45 18.24
N TYR A 95 8.08 -32.51 17.99
CA TYR A 95 6.76 -32.75 17.42
C TYR A 95 6.40 -31.58 16.48
N ASN A 96 5.41 -31.78 15.63
CA ASN A 96 5.02 -30.79 14.62
C ASN A 96 4.58 -29.47 15.27
N GLY A 97 5.16 -28.36 14.80
CA GLY A 97 4.89 -27.02 15.33
C GLY A 97 5.66 -26.66 16.59
N LYS A 98 6.55 -27.52 17.10
CA LYS A 98 7.45 -27.18 18.22
C LYS A 98 8.47 -26.12 17.77
N PHE A 99 8.61 -25.06 18.56
CA PHE A 99 9.71 -24.10 18.43
C PHE A 99 10.97 -24.67 19.10
N ILE A 100 12.11 -24.51 18.43
CA ILE A 100 13.39 -25.10 18.84
C ILE A 100 14.42 -23.98 18.86
N THR A 101 15.32 -24.03 19.84
CA THR A 101 16.44 -23.08 19.97
C THR A 101 17.74 -23.66 19.43
N GLU A 102 18.72 -22.80 19.15
CA GLU A 102 20.03 -23.25 18.67
C GLU A 102 20.70 -24.17 19.71
N GLY A 103 21.18 -25.33 19.26
CA GLY A 103 21.83 -26.33 20.11
C GLY A 103 20.89 -27.28 20.85
N GLU A 104 19.57 -27.14 20.71
CA GLU A 104 18.62 -28.05 21.34
C GLU A 104 18.65 -29.44 20.69
N LEU A 105 18.63 -30.50 21.51
CA LEU A 105 18.63 -31.88 21.05
C LEU A 105 17.27 -32.25 20.46
N ILE A 106 17.24 -32.45 19.14
CA ILE A 106 16.03 -32.82 18.38
C ILE A 106 15.83 -34.33 18.35
N LEU A 107 16.92 -35.06 18.11
CA LEU A 107 16.91 -36.50 17.85
C LEU A 107 18.22 -37.10 18.35
N LYS A 108 18.16 -38.32 18.88
CA LYS A 108 19.34 -39.09 19.24
C LYS A 108 19.35 -40.42 18.48
N ILE A 109 20.46 -40.68 17.79
CA ILE A 109 20.76 -41.97 17.16
C ILE A 109 21.51 -42.84 18.18
N ASP A 110 21.33 -44.16 18.12
CA ASP A 110 22.15 -45.09 18.89
C ASP A 110 23.63 -44.85 18.58
N ASP A 111 24.37 -44.45 19.61
CA ASP A 111 25.77 -44.06 19.52
C ASP A 111 26.73 -45.13 20.06
N THR A 112 26.21 -46.32 20.38
CA THR A 112 26.98 -47.39 21.04
C THR A 112 28.17 -47.84 20.20
N GLU A 113 27.95 -48.22 18.94
CA GLU A 113 29.03 -48.67 18.05
C GLU A 113 30.04 -47.57 17.76
N PHE A 114 29.56 -46.34 17.56
CA PHE A 114 30.43 -45.18 17.34
C PHE A 114 31.32 -44.89 18.55
N LYS A 115 30.78 -45.02 19.78
CA LYS A 115 31.54 -44.82 21.02
C LYS A 115 32.59 -45.90 21.19
N MET A 116 32.25 -47.15 20.89
CA MET A 116 33.21 -48.26 20.93
C MET A 116 34.34 -48.04 19.91
N ALA A 117 34.01 -47.60 18.69
CA ALA A 117 35.00 -47.31 17.66
C ALA A 117 35.91 -46.13 18.05
N LEU A 118 35.35 -45.05 18.61
CA LEU A 118 36.13 -43.93 19.15
C LEU A 118 37.06 -44.39 20.28
N LYS A 119 36.56 -45.24 21.18
CA LYS A 119 37.35 -45.77 22.29
C LYS A 119 38.49 -46.65 21.80
N GLN A 120 38.26 -47.47 20.78
CA GLN A 120 39.30 -48.28 20.16
C GLN A 120 40.38 -47.40 19.53
N ALA A 121 40.01 -46.34 18.80
CA ALA A 121 40.95 -45.41 18.22
C ALA A 121 41.78 -44.67 19.29
N GLU A 122 41.14 -44.27 20.39
CA GLU A 122 41.81 -43.67 21.55
C GLU A 122 42.84 -44.63 22.17
N ASN A 123 42.47 -45.90 22.39
CA ASN A 123 43.36 -46.91 22.95
C ASN A 123 44.55 -47.17 22.01
N ASN A 124 44.32 -47.31 20.70
CA ASN A 124 45.40 -47.50 19.73
C ASN A 124 46.41 -46.33 19.77
N LEU A 125 45.91 -45.09 19.85
CA LEU A 125 46.75 -43.90 19.96
C LEU A 125 47.53 -43.86 21.28
N LEU A 126 46.90 -44.29 22.38
CA LEU A 126 47.55 -44.39 23.68
C LEU A 126 48.67 -45.42 23.66
N ASP A 127 48.41 -46.61 23.12
CA ASP A 127 49.38 -47.70 23.00
C ASP A 127 50.60 -47.26 22.16
N ALA A 128 50.36 -46.64 21.01
CA ALA A 128 51.45 -46.11 20.18
C ALA A 128 52.27 -45.02 20.89
N ARG A 129 51.63 -44.19 21.71
CA ARG A 129 52.31 -43.18 22.54
C ARG A 129 53.13 -43.82 23.66
N VAL A 130 52.60 -44.86 24.30
CA VAL A 130 53.32 -45.64 25.32
C VAL A 130 54.55 -46.29 24.69
N GLU A 131 54.41 -46.93 23.54
CA GLU A 131 55.52 -47.57 22.82
C GLU A 131 56.61 -46.55 22.45
N TYR A 132 56.22 -45.37 21.93
CA TYR A 132 57.17 -44.28 21.65
C TYR A 132 57.89 -43.80 22.91
N ASN A 133 57.19 -43.69 24.04
CA ASN A 133 57.78 -43.30 25.31
C ASN A 133 58.78 -44.36 25.82
N LEU A 134 58.43 -45.66 25.72
CA LEU A 134 59.32 -46.76 26.09
C LEU A 134 60.58 -46.79 25.20
N MET A 135 60.41 -46.52 23.90
CA MET A 135 61.53 -46.37 22.96
C MET A 135 62.43 -45.20 23.34
N LYS A 136 61.85 -44.03 23.68
CA LYS A 136 62.61 -42.86 24.14
C LYS A 136 63.38 -43.14 25.44
N LEU A 137 62.87 -44.02 26.29
CA LEU A 137 63.53 -44.45 27.54
C LEU A 137 64.59 -45.54 27.33
N GLY A 138 64.81 -46.02 26.10
CA GLY A 138 65.81 -47.05 25.80
C GLY A 138 65.43 -48.45 26.29
N ILE A 139 64.18 -48.67 26.68
CA ILE A 139 63.67 -49.96 27.16
C ILE A 139 63.44 -50.91 25.98
N VAL A 140 63.21 -50.38 24.77
CA VAL A 140 63.02 -51.15 23.53
C VAL A 140 64.38 -51.42 22.88
N PRO A 141 64.88 -52.66 22.85
CA PRO A 141 66.18 -52.98 22.27
C PRO A 141 66.11 -52.93 20.74
N GLY A 142 66.95 -52.10 20.12
CA GLY A 142 67.15 -52.08 18.68
C GLY A 142 67.39 -50.68 18.11
N SER A 143 68.09 -50.60 16.98
CA SER A 143 68.21 -49.38 16.16
C SER A 143 66.88 -49.06 15.49
N VAL A 144 65.87 -48.69 16.28
CA VAL A 144 64.53 -48.40 15.77
C VAL A 144 64.49 -46.95 15.29
N ASN A 145 64.08 -46.76 14.04
CA ASN A 145 63.96 -45.43 13.46
C ASN A 145 62.85 -44.64 14.20
N PRO A 146 63.19 -43.53 14.89
CA PRO A 146 62.22 -42.73 15.65
C PRO A 146 61.12 -42.13 14.78
N GLU A 147 61.36 -41.95 13.48
CA GLU A 147 60.35 -41.43 12.55
C GLU A 147 59.19 -42.40 12.36
N ARG A 148 59.42 -43.72 12.47
CA ARG A 148 58.36 -44.72 12.32
C ARG A 148 57.26 -44.51 13.36
N PHE A 149 57.66 -44.34 14.63
CA PHE A 149 56.73 -44.11 15.73
C PHE A 149 56.00 -42.78 15.60
N ARG A 150 56.70 -41.73 15.15
CA ARG A 150 56.08 -40.42 14.92
C ARG A 150 55.01 -40.50 13.83
N ARG A 151 55.32 -41.14 12.70
CA ARG A 151 54.35 -41.35 11.62
C ARG A 151 53.14 -42.15 12.08
N GLU A 152 53.35 -43.16 12.91
CA GLU A 152 52.26 -43.98 13.45
C GLU A 152 51.37 -43.21 14.45
N ILE A 153 51.96 -42.43 15.34
CA ILE A 153 51.19 -41.54 16.23
C ILE A 153 50.41 -40.52 15.40
N ASP A 154 51.02 -39.98 14.34
CA ASP A 154 50.38 -39.00 13.47
C ASP A 154 49.21 -39.61 12.68
N SER A 155 49.36 -40.82 12.14
CA SER A 155 48.29 -41.53 11.45
C SER A 155 47.11 -41.84 12.39
N LEU A 156 47.40 -42.41 13.57
CA LEU A 156 46.38 -42.74 14.57
C LEU A 156 45.68 -41.48 15.11
N ARG A 157 46.40 -40.36 15.23
CA ARG A 157 45.82 -39.07 15.61
C ARG A 157 44.83 -38.56 14.58
N VAL A 158 45.15 -38.67 13.29
CA VAL A 158 44.21 -38.29 12.22
C VAL A 158 42.95 -39.13 12.28
N ILE A 159 43.07 -40.45 12.50
CA ILE A 159 41.93 -41.36 12.64
C ILE A 159 41.07 -40.99 13.86
N TYR A 160 41.70 -40.74 15.01
CA TYR A 160 41.00 -40.32 16.22
C TYR A 160 40.23 -39.01 16.02
N GLU A 161 40.86 -38.00 15.41
CA GLU A 161 40.20 -36.71 15.14
C GLU A 161 39.07 -36.83 14.10
N ASP A 162 39.20 -37.70 13.10
CA ASP A 162 38.10 -37.99 12.17
C ASP A 162 36.90 -38.61 12.89
N MET A 163 37.16 -39.60 13.76
CA MET A 163 36.12 -40.23 14.57
C MET A 163 35.46 -39.22 15.53
N LYS A 164 36.24 -38.34 16.14
CA LYS A 164 35.75 -37.30 17.05
C LYS A 164 34.82 -36.31 16.36
N LYS A 165 35.08 -35.94 15.10
CA LYS A 165 34.23 -35.02 14.30
C LYS A 165 32.88 -35.61 13.89
N LYS A 166 32.68 -36.91 14.06
CA LYS A 166 31.40 -37.58 13.79
C LYS A 166 30.45 -37.47 14.98
N PHE A 167 30.96 -37.06 16.14
CA PHE A 167 30.21 -36.69 17.35
C PHE A 167 30.05 -35.17 17.43
#